data_AF-A0A965WBU0-F1
#
_entry.id   AF-A0A965WBU0-F1
#
_cell.length_a   1.000
_cell.length_b   1.000
_cell.length_c   1.000
_cell.angle_alpha   90.00
_cell.angle_beta   90.00
_cell.angle_gamma   90.00
#
_symmetry.space_group_name_H-M   'P 1'
#
loop_
_entity.id
_entity.type
_entity.pdbx_description
1 polymer ?
#
loop_
_entity_poly.entity_id
_entity_poly.type
_entity_poly.pdbx_seq_one_letter_code
_entity_poly.pdbx_strand_id
1 'polypeptide(L)'
;SKAPWYFMGLQELLTMFHPMIAGVTIPGMGLILLIFAPYLDRNASNKPENRKFITSLMTVHMMFWAVLVIISSFFRGPGYNFTFPWRDGIFFEL
;
A
#
# COMPACT_ATOMS: atom_id res chain seq x y z
N SER A 1 19.48 3.30 -1.14
CA SER A 1 18.60 4.39 -0.68
C SER A 1 17.14 3.94 -0.67
N LYS A 2 16.35 4.46 0.28
CA LYS A 2 14.89 4.22 0.38
C LYS A 2 14.15 5.26 -0.45
N ALA A 3 13.02 4.87 -1.07
CA ALA A 3 12.14 5.82 -1.74
C ALA A 3 11.44 6.73 -0.71
N PRO A 4 10.89 7.88 -1.12
CA PRO A 4 10.03 8.69 -0.28
C PRO A 4 8.85 7.87 0.27
N TRP A 5 8.33 8.25 1.45
CA TRP A 5 7.32 7.46 2.17
C TRP A 5 6.05 7.13 1.38
N TYR A 6 5.64 8.02 0.48
CA TYR A 6 4.48 7.81 -0.40
C TYR A 6 4.75 6.79 -1.53
N PHE A 7 6.02 6.48 -1.82
CA PHE A 7 6.44 5.42 -2.74
C PHE A 7 6.99 4.18 -2.03
N MET A 8 7.23 4.23 -0.72
CA MET A 8 7.82 3.11 0.02
C MET A 8 6.98 1.83 -0.06
N GLY A 9 5.64 1.93 0.01
CA GLY A 9 4.79 0.75 -0.16
C GLY A 9 4.89 0.14 -1.57
N LEU A 10 5.10 0.97 -2.59
CA LEU A 10 5.28 0.50 -3.96
C LEU A 10 6.65 -0.16 -4.13
N GLN A 11 7.67 0.41 -3.51
CA GLN A 11 9.02 -0.16 -3.47
C GLN A 11 9.00 -1.55 -2.84
N GLU A 12 8.23 -1.75 -1.78
CA GLU A 12 8.04 -3.05 -1.14
C GLU A 12 7.45 -4.07 -2.12
N LEU A 13 6.41 -3.70 -2.88
CA LEU A 13 5.83 -4.57 -3.92
C LEU A 13 6.82 -4.92 -5.03
N LEU A 14 7.71 -3.99 -5.40
CA LEU A 14 8.74 -4.22 -6.42
C LEU A 14 9.78 -5.27 -5.98
N THR A 15 9.91 -5.56 -4.68
CA THR A 15 10.76 -6.67 -4.22
C THR A 15 10.12 -8.03 -4.40
N MET A 16 8.79 -8.08 -4.48
CA MET A 16 8.01 -9.32 -4.50
C MET A 16 7.55 -9.69 -5.91
N PHE A 17 7.31 -8.71 -6.77
CA PHE A 17 6.73 -8.92 -8.09
C PHE A 17 7.60 -8.33 -9.21
N HIS A 18 7.39 -8.83 -10.43
CA HIS A 18 7.99 -8.23 -11.62
C HIS A 18 7.62 -6.74 -11.72
N PRO A 19 8.55 -5.84 -12.10
CA PRO A 19 8.34 -4.39 -12.06
C PRO A 19 7.08 -3.91 -12.78
N MET A 20 6.73 -4.53 -13.91
CA MET A 20 5.49 -4.20 -14.64
C MET A 20 4.22 -4.48 -13.82
N ILE A 21 4.20 -5.55 -13.03
CA ILE A 21 3.03 -5.94 -12.25
C ILE A 21 2.89 -5.02 -11.03
N ALA A 22 3.98 -4.85 -10.27
CA ALA A 22 3.99 -4.02 -9.07
C ALA A 22 3.84 -2.52 -9.39
N GLY A 23 4.52 -2.02 -10.42
CA GLY A 23 4.55 -0.60 -10.76
C GLY A 23 3.39 -0.12 -11.64
N VAL A 24 2.86 -0.97 -12.52
CA VAL A 24 1.89 -0.54 -13.55
C VAL A 24 0.54 -1.24 -13.36
N THR A 25 0.52 -2.56 -13.31
CA THR A 25 -0.74 -3.32 -13.30
C THR A 25 -1.53 -3.13 -12.00
N ILE A 26 -0.90 -3.32 -10.82
CA ILE A 26 -1.58 -3.21 -9.53
C ILE A 26 -2.09 -1.78 -9.28
N PRO A 27 -1.26 -0.73 -9.41
CA PRO A 27 -1.73 0.65 -9.22
C PRO A 27 -2.76 1.05 -10.30
N GLY A 28 -2.54 0.64 -11.55
CA GLY A 28 -3.45 0.91 -12.67
C GLY A 28 -4.83 0.32 -12.45
N MET A 29 -4.92 -0.94 -12.01
CA MET A 29 -6.20 -1.55 -11.64
C MET A 29 -6.87 -0.84 -10.46
N GLY A 30 -6.08 -0.41 -9.46
CA GLY A 30 -6.60 0.38 -8.33
C GLY A 30 -7.25 1.69 -8.79
N LEU A 31 -6.60 2.42 -9.70
CA LEU A 31 -7.14 3.66 -10.27
C LEU A 31 -8.41 3.41 -11.07
N ILE A 32 -8.44 2.36 -11.90
CA ILE A 32 -9.63 1.99 -12.68
C ILE A 32 -10.81 1.69 -11.74
N LEU A 33 -10.58 0.92 -10.67
CA LEU A 33 -11.61 0.64 -9.66
C LEU A 33 -12.13 1.91 -8.98
N LEU A 34 -11.25 2.88 -8.70
CA LEU A 34 -11.64 4.17 -8.12
C LEU A 34 -12.46 5.03 -9.09
N ILE A 35 -12.15 5.01 -10.40
CA ILE A 35 -12.96 5.68 -11.43
C ILE A 35 -14.36 5.05 -11.52
N PHE A 36 -14.44 3.72 -11.39
CA PHE A 36 -15.73 3.02 -11.40
C PHE A 36 -16.51 3.10 -10.08
N ALA A 37 -15.87 3.47 -8.97
CA ALA A 37 -16.49 3.55 -7.65
C ALA A 37 -17.84 4.32 -7.61
N PRO A 38 -17.99 5.54 -8.18
CA PRO A 38 -19.28 6.24 -8.17
C PRO A 38 -20.37 5.55 -8.99
N TYR A 39 -20.02 4.69 -9.94
CA TYR A 39 -20.99 3.95 -10.76
C TYR A 39 -21.43 2.63 -10.11
N LEU A 40 -20.53 2.03 -9.33
CA LEU A 40 -20.77 0.80 -8.57
C LEU A 40 -21.54 1.09 -7.28
N ASP A 41 -21.33 2.26 -6.66
CA ASP A 41 -22.07 2.67 -5.49
C ASP A 41 -23.28 3.55 -5.82
N ARG A 42 -24.45 2.93 -5.88
CA ARG A 42 -25.73 3.61 -6.11
C ARG A 42 -26.46 3.98 -4.82
N ASN A 43 -25.82 3.86 -3.66
CA ASN A 43 -26.46 4.17 -2.39
C ASN A 43 -26.72 5.68 -2.28
N ALA A 44 -27.99 6.06 -2.14
CA ALA A 44 -28.39 7.45 -1.97
C ALA A 44 -27.97 8.04 -0.60
N SER A 45 -27.63 7.20 0.37
CA SER A 45 -27.21 7.62 1.71
C SER A 45 -25.69 7.74 1.82
N ASN A 46 -25.21 8.91 2.26
CA ASN A 46 -23.79 9.13 2.57
C ASN A 46 -23.37 8.68 3.98
N LYS A 47 -24.28 8.09 4.76
CA LYS A 47 -23.96 7.63 6.12
C LYS A 47 -23.02 6.41 6.06
N PRO A 48 -21.91 6.38 6.83
CA PRO A 48 -20.99 5.23 6.85
C PRO A 48 -21.68 3.91 7.21
N GLU A 49 -22.67 3.98 8.11
CA GLU A 49 -23.47 2.84 8.57
C GLU A 49 -24.24 2.14 7.44
N ASN A 50 -24.57 2.87 6.37
CA ASN A 50 -25.32 2.35 5.22
C ASN A 50 -24.39 1.83 4.11
N ARG A 51 -23.07 2.07 4.19
CA ARG A 51 -22.06 1.73 3.18
C ARG A 51 -21.00 0.78 3.72
N LYS A 52 -21.36 -0.07 4.70
CA LYS A 52 -20.43 -0.96 5.44
C LYS A 52 -19.49 -1.76 4.53
N PHE A 53 -19.99 -2.25 3.39
CA PHE A 53 -19.16 -2.98 2.43
C PHE A 53 -18.03 -2.12 1.87
N ILE A 54 -18.35 -0.95 1.31
CA ILE A 54 -17.34 -0.04 0.73
C ILE A 54 -16.42 0.52 1.80
N THR A 55 -16.97 0.87 2.97
CA THR A 55 -16.14 1.30 4.11
C THR A 55 -15.16 0.20 4.50
N SER A 56 -15.60 -1.06 4.64
CA SER A 56 -14.71 -2.17 4.98
C SER A 56 -13.65 -2.43 3.90
N LEU A 57 -14.02 -2.34 2.62
CA LEU A 57 -13.09 -2.47 1.50
C LEU A 57 -12.02 -1.38 1.53
N MET A 58 -12.42 -0.12 1.76
CA MET A 58 -11.47 0.99 1.87
C MET A 58 -10.57 0.85 3.10
N THR A 59 -11.11 0.39 4.23
CA THR A 59 -10.31 0.11 5.42
C THR A 59 -9.26 -0.96 5.15
N VAL A 60 -9.62 -2.08 4.50
CA VAL A 60 -8.66 -3.13 4.13
C VAL A 60 -7.59 -2.58 3.17
N HIS A 61 -7.99 -1.78 2.18
CA HIS A 61 -7.06 -1.13 1.26
C HIS A 61 -6.04 -0.24 1.99
N MET A 62 -6.50 0.59 2.93
CA MET A 62 -5.65 1.45 3.73
C MET A 62 -4.70 0.64 4.63
N MET A 63 -5.21 -0.41 5.29
CA MET A 63 -4.39 -1.28 6.15
C MET A 63 -3.33 -2.03 5.35
N PHE A 64 -3.66 -2.51 4.15
CA PHE A 64 -2.70 -3.15 3.26
C PHE A 64 -1.52 -2.21 2.92
N TRP A 65 -1.81 -0.98 2.50
CA TRP A 65 -0.76 0.00 2.20
C TRP A 65 0.03 0.44 3.43
N ALA A 66 -0.63 0.61 4.58
CA ALA A 66 0.05 0.94 5.83
C ALA A 66 1.07 -0.13 6.24
N VAL A 67 0.71 -1.41 6.12
CA VAL A 67 1.62 -2.54 6.43
C VAL A 67 2.83 -2.53 5.50
N LEU A 68 2.65 -2.32 4.19
CA LEU A 68 3.77 -2.22 3.25
C LEU A 68 4.73 -1.07 3.59
N VAL A 69 4.18 0.11 3.93
CA VAL A 69 5.00 1.27 4.33
C VAL A 69 5.75 0.98 5.62
N ILE A 70 5.13 0.33 6.61
CA ILE A 70 5.79 -0.06 7.87
C ILE A 70 6.93 -1.04 7.61
N ILE A 71 6.71 -2.08 6.80
CA ILE A 71 7.75 -3.05 6.44
C ILE A 71 8.89 -2.35 5.71
N SER A 72 8.59 -1.56 4.68
CA SER A 72 9.60 -0.79 3.94
C SER A 72 10.39 0.18 4.83
N SER A 73 9.73 0.78 5.84
CA SER A 73 10.36 1.77 6.72
C SER A 73 11.30 1.10 7.72
N PHE A 74 10.84 0.07 8.43
CA PHE A 74 11.52 -0.47 9.62
C PHE A 74 12.23 -1.80 9.40
N PHE A 75 11.78 -2.62 8.45
CA PHE A 75 12.29 -3.98 8.24
C PHE A 75 13.23 -4.08 7.02
N ARG A 76 13.51 -2.95 6.35
CA ARG A 76 14.46 -2.88 5.23
C ARG A 76 15.78 -2.25 5.66
N GLY A 77 16.83 -3.07 5.61
CA GLY A 77 18.21 -2.70 5.94
C GLY A 77 19.09 -2.47 4.72
N PRO A 78 20.43 -2.60 4.86
CA PRO A 78 21.39 -2.36 3.78
C PRO A 78 21.10 -3.20 2.53
N GLY A 79 21.17 -2.56 1.36
CA GLY A 79 20.80 -3.20 0.08
C GLY A 79 19.30 -3.53 -0.06
N TYR A 80 18.44 -2.95 0.79
CA TYR A 80 17.00 -3.24 0.85
C TYR A 80 16.66 -4.70 1.22
N ASN A 81 17.62 -5.39 1.86
CA ASN A 81 17.40 -6.72 2.42
C ASN A 81 16.50 -6.66 3.66
N PHE A 82 15.81 -7.77 3.93
CA PHE A 82 14.96 -7.89 5.12
C PHE A 82 15.83 -8.06 6.38
N THR A 83 15.57 -7.24 7.40
CA THR A 83 16.31 -7.24 8.67
C THR A 83 15.35 -7.09 9.85
N PHE A 84 15.71 -7.66 11.01
CA PHE A 84 14.92 -7.51 12.22
C PHE A 84 15.42 -6.31 13.03
N PRO A 85 14.59 -5.26 13.25
CA PRO A 85 15.07 -4.01 13.84
C PRO A 85 15.56 -4.15 15.29
N TRP A 86 15.05 -5.13 16.04
CA TRP A 86 15.49 -5.43 17.41
C TRP A 86 16.81 -6.20 17.50
N ARG A 87 17.32 -6.73 16.39
CA ARG A 87 18.61 -7.42 16.32
C ARG A 87 19.66 -6.60 15.59
N ASP A 88 19.27 -6.03 14.45
CA ASP A 88 20.20 -5.40 13.49
C ASP A 88 20.15 -3.85 13.55
N GLY A 89 19.22 -3.28 14.32
CA GLY A 89 19.02 -1.83 14.40
C GLY A 89 18.10 -1.27 13.30
N ILE A 90 17.92 0.05 13.29
CA ILE A 90 17.09 0.76 12.29
C ILE A 90 17.99 1.52 11.32
N PHE A 91 17.69 1.41 10.02
CA PHE A 91 18.48 2.01 8.96
C PHE A 91 17.69 3.15 8.30
N PHE A 92 18.01 4.40 8.65
CA PHE A 92 17.52 5.59 7.96
C PHE A 92 18.67 6.17 7.14
N GLU A 93 18.77 5.78 5.86
CA GLU A 93 19.69 6.47 4.96
C GLU A 93 19.01 7.79 4.52
N LEU A 94 19.63 8.91 4.91
CA LEU A 94 19.33 10.26 4.41
C LEU A 94 20.20 10.55 3.19
#